data_AF-A0A5C6L086-F1
#
_entry.id   AF-A0A5C6L086-F1
#
_cell.length_a   1.000
_cell.length_b   1.000
_cell.length_c   1.000
_cell.angle_alpha   90.00
_cell.angle_beta   90.00
_cell.angle_gamma   90.00
#
_symmetry.space_group_name_H-M   'P 1'
#
loop_
_entity.id
_entity.type
_entity.pdbx_description
1 polymer ?
#
loop_
_entity_poly.entity_id
_entity_poly.type
_entity_poly.pdbx_seq_one_letter_code
_entity_poly.pdbx_strand_id
1 'polypeptide(L)'
;MSPRPKNIRKVNNMPSVAGFRPVISNNSCEETIFLHFEEYETIRLCDYEMKTQQEASISMGVSRPTLSRIYTSARQKIAKAFVCGAAIMIEGGVSYTNSEWFRCGSCGFLFNNINPALKIRKTVCPVCLSEDIHTSNININKNKIMMKIAIPTRDNVIDNHFGHCEYYTILTVGQDNQILSSETIPSPQGCGCKSNIAGELEGMGVSVMLAGNMGQGALNVLTAHHIKVIRGCSGNILNVATDYLNGKIADSGIGCSSHEHHQCHSHNE
;
A
#
# COMPACT_ATOMS: atom_id res chain seq x y z
N MET A 1 10.12 -2.34 -25.34
CA MET A 1 9.99 -1.55 -24.09
C MET A 1 9.15 -2.36 -23.13
N SER A 2 9.67 -2.66 -21.93
CA SER A 2 8.87 -3.31 -20.89
C SER A 2 7.71 -2.39 -20.47
N PRO A 3 6.52 -2.91 -20.15
CA PRO A 3 5.42 -2.09 -19.66
C PRO A 3 5.86 -1.35 -18.40
N ARG A 4 5.57 -0.04 -18.32
CA ARG A 4 5.77 0.72 -17.09
C ARG A 4 5.03 0.02 -15.93
N PRO A 5 5.68 -0.24 -14.78
CA PRO A 5 5.02 -0.84 -13.62
C PRO A 5 3.74 -0.08 -13.28
N LYS A 6 2.65 -0.83 -13.07
CA LYS A 6 1.37 -0.24 -12.69
C LYS A 6 1.43 0.13 -11.20
N ASN A 7 1.10 1.37 -10.86
CA ASN A 7 1.03 1.80 -9.47
C ASN A 7 -0.06 1.06 -8.70
N ILE A 8 0.22 0.77 -7.44
CA ILE A 8 -0.72 0.13 -6.50
C ILE A 8 -1.87 1.12 -6.23
N ARG A 9 -3.11 0.63 -6.27
CA ARG A 9 -4.33 1.47 -6.22
C ARG A 9 -5.17 1.17 -4.99
N LYS A 10 -5.75 2.20 -4.40
CA LYS A 10 -6.56 2.05 -3.19
C LYS A 10 -7.96 1.52 -3.50
N VAL A 11 -8.41 0.54 -2.73
CA VAL A 11 -9.75 -0.02 -2.73
C VAL A 11 -10.30 0.11 -1.31
N ASN A 12 -11.34 0.92 -1.11
CA ASN A 12 -11.75 1.27 0.25
C ASN A 12 -12.51 0.14 0.95
N ASN A 13 -13.11 -0.79 0.22
CA ASN A 13 -13.83 -1.93 0.77
C ASN A 13 -13.63 -3.15 -0.13
N MET A 14 -13.36 -4.30 0.48
CA MET A 14 -13.37 -5.56 -0.24
C MET A 14 -14.80 -5.91 -0.69
N PRO A 15 -14.95 -6.56 -1.86
CA PRO A 15 -16.24 -7.13 -2.24
C PRO A 15 -16.74 -8.10 -1.17
N SER A 16 -18.04 -8.05 -0.84
CA SER A 16 -18.66 -8.97 0.12
C SER A 16 -18.72 -10.42 -0.37
N VAL A 17 -18.57 -10.62 -1.69
CA VAL A 17 -18.54 -11.92 -2.35
C VAL A 17 -17.39 -11.96 -3.35
N ALA A 18 -16.81 -13.13 -3.56
CA ALA A 18 -15.71 -13.30 -4.51
C ALA A 18 -16.16 -13.18 -5.98
N GLY A 19 -17.46 -13.23 -6.28
CA GLY A 19 -17.95 -13.18 -7.66
C GLY A 19 -19.46 -13.41 -7.79
N PHE A 20 -19.95 -13.36 -9.02
CA PHE A 20 -21.33 -13.60 -9.42
C PHE A 20 -21.38 -14.62 -10.55
N ARG A 21 -22.39 -15.49 -10.52
CA ARG A 21 -22.62 -16.50 -11.57
C ARG A 21 -23.98 -16.31 -12.23
N PRO A 22 -24.08 -16.47 -13.56
CA PRO A 22 -25.36 -16.45 -14.25
C PRO A 22 -26.19 -17.68 -13.88
N VAL A 23 -27.51 -17.54 -13.94
CA VAL A 23 -28.45 -18.66 -13.80
C VAL A 23 -28.72 -19.19 -15.20
N ILE A 24 -28.23 -20.39 -15.50
CA ILE A 24 -28.36 -21.05 -16.81
C ILE A 24 -28.93 -22.46 -16.66
N SER A 25 -29.71 -22.90 -17.64
CA SER A 25 -30.42 -24.18 -17.62
C SER A 25 -29.49 -25.39 -17.81
N ASN A 26 -28.33 -25.19 -18.42
CA ASN A 26 -27.30 -26.21 -18.66
C ASN A 26 -26.06 -25.92 -17.80
N ASN A 27 -25.50 -26.96 -17.18
CA ASN A 27 -24.55 -26.86 -16.06
C ASN A 27 -23.11 -26.40 -16.41
N SER A 28 -22.85 -25.91 -17.63
CA SER A 28 -21.49 -25.56 -18.08
C SER A 28 -21.38 -24.06 -18.37
N CYS A 29 -21.08 -23.28 -17.33
CA CYS A 29 -20.54 -21.93 -17.49
C CYS A 29 -19.02 -22.05 -17.66
N GLU A 30 -18.55 -22.16 -18.91
CA GLU A 30 -17.12 -22.36 -19.19
C GLU A 30 -16.31 -21.06 -19.13
N GLU A 31 -16.92 -19.91 -19.46
CA GLU A 31 -16.22 -18.63 -19.47
C GLU A 31 -16.36 -17.90 -18.13
N THR A 32 -15.21 -17.53 -17.54
CA THR A 32 -15.13 -16.68 -16.35
C THR A 32 -14.38 -15.40 -16.71
N ILE A 33 -14.97 -14.25 -16.38
CA ILE A 33 -14.38 -12.94 -16.58
C ILE A 33 -13.88 -12.43 -15.23
N PHE A 34 -12.60 -12.05 -15.18
CA PHE A 34 -11.97 -11.53 -13.99
C PHE A 34 -12.08 -10.01 -13.92
N LEU A 35 -12.79 -9.51 -12.92
CA LEU A 35 -12.82 -8.10 -12.54
C LEU A 35 -11.77 -7.87 -11.45
N HIS A 36 -10.78 -7.03 -11.70
CA HIS A 36 -9.78 -6.71 -10.69
C HIS A 36 -10.37 -5.86 -9.55
N PHE A 37 -9.74 -5.86 -8.37
CA PHE A 37 -10.24 -5.09 -7.22
C PHE A 37 -10.37 -3.59 -7.53
N GLU A 38 -9.39 -3.01 -8.22
CA GLU A 38 -9.44 -1.63 -8.74
C GLU A 38 -10.62 -1.38 -9.69
N GLU A 39 -10.98 -2.35 -10.52
CA GLU A 39 -12.11 -2.24 -11.45
C GLU A 39 -13.43 -2.31 -10.69
N TYR A 40 -13.56 -3.24 -9.73
CA TYR A 40 -14.69 -3.28 -8.81
C TYR A 40 -14.87 -1.96 -8.04
N GLU A 41 -13.78 -1.41 -7.50
CA GLU A 41 -13.84 -0.15 -6.74
C GLU A 41 -14.34 1.01 -7.61
N THR A 42 -13.93 1.07 -8.88
CA THR A 42 -14.48 2.11 -9.78
C THR A 42 -15.97 1.98 -10.01
N ILE A 43 -16.50 0.75 -10.12
CA ILE A 43 -17.94 0.51 -10.26
C ILE A 43 -18.66 0.88 -8.96
N ARG A 44 -18.09 0.51 -7.81
CA ARG A 44 -18.62 0.86 -6.50
C ARG A 44 -18.69 2.37 -6.30
N LEU A 45 -17.61 3.10 -6.58
CA LEU A 45 -17.56 4.55 -6.38
C LEU A 45 -18.43 5.31 -7.40
N CYS A 46 -18.29 4.99 -8.69
CA CYS A 46 -18.95 5.76 -9.74
C CYS A 46 -20.42 5.37 -9.94
N ASP A 47 -20.73 4.07 -9.95
CA ASP A 47 -22.07 3.58 -10.34
C ASP A 47 -22.96 3.26 -9.12
N TYR A 48 -22.39 2.85 -7.99
CA TYR A 48 -23.16 2.55 -6.78
C TYR A 48 -23.23 3.73 -5.79
N GLU A 49 -22.09 4.38 -5.49
CA GLU A 49 -22.05 5.58 -4.62
C GLU A 49 -22.33 6.89 -5.38
N MET A 50 -22.45 6.85 -6.71
CA MET A 50 -22.73 8.01 -7.57
C MET A 50 -21.70 9.15 -7.46
N LYS A 51 -20.45 8.84 -7.12
CA LYS A 51 -19.37 9.84 -7.11
C LYS A 51 -18.98 10.24 -8.52
N THR A 52 -18.57 11.49 -8.67
CA THR A 52 -17.93 11.94 -9.91
C THR A 52 -16.60 11.23 -10.12
N GLN A 53 -16.15 11.13 -11.37
CA GLN A 53 -14.82 10.58 -11.68
C GLN A 53 -13.68 11.39 -11.01
N GLN A 54 -13.90 12.68 -10.71
CA GLN A 54 -12.89 13.45 -9.98
C GLN A 54 -12.80 12.96 -8.53
N GLU A 55 -13.92 12.85 -7.82
CA GLU A 55 -13.97 12.38 -6.43
C GLU A 55 -13.50 10.94 -6.29
N ALA A 56 -13.91 10.05 -7.20
CA ALA A 56 -13.45 8.67 -7.22
C ALA A 56 -11.94 8.57 -7.45
N SER A 57 -11.36 9.43 -8.29
CA SER A 57 -9.91 9.46 -8.53
C SER A 57 -9.12 9.85 -7.27
N ILE A 58 -9.62 10.84 -6.53
CA ILE A 58 -9.07 11.25 -5.24
C ILE A 58 -9.18 10.09 -4.24
N SER A 59 -10.35 9.44 -4.16
CA SER A 59 -10.59 8.33 -3.23
C SER A 59 -9.68 7.12 -3.49
N MET A 60 -9.39 6.83 -4.76
CA MET A 60 -8.50 5.73 -5.17
C MET A 60 -7.00 6.10 -5.18
N GLY A 61 -6.65 7.37 -4.94
CA GLY A 61 -5.27 7.85 -4.99
C GLY A 61 -4.65 7.80 -6.39
N VAL A 62 -5.45 7.98 -7.46
CA VAL A 62 -5.00 7.92 -8.85
C VAL A 62 -5.34 9.19 -9.62
N SER A 63 -4.64 9.45 -10.73
CA SER A 63 -5.02 10.57 -11.61
C SER A 63 -6.36 10.31 -12.29
N ARG A 64 -7.12 11.38 -12.59
CA ARG A 64 -8.41 11.29 -13.31
C ARG A 64 -8.34 10.48 -14.62
N PRO A 65 -7.31 10.63 -15.49
CA PRO A 65 -7.18 9.78 -16.69
C PRO A 65 -6.90 8.31 -16.37
N THR A 66 -6.26 8.02 -15.24
CA THR A 66 -6.03 6.64 -14.79
C THR A 66 -7.33 6.02 -14.33
N LEU A 67 -8.12 6.73 -13.51
CA LEU A 67 -9.45 6.29 -13.10
C LEU A 67 -10.33 5.99 -14.33
N SER A 68 -10.39 6.92 -15.28
CA SER A 68 -11.22 6.78 -16.49
C SER A 68 -10.90 5.50 -17.29
N ARG A 69 -9.62 5.13 -17.40
CA ARG A 69 -9.19 3.88 -18.04
C ARG A 69 -9.63 2.63 -17.27
N ILE A 70 -9.50 2.65 -15.93
CA ILE A 70 -9.93 1.54 -15.07
C ILE A 70 -11.44 1.36 -15.17
N TYR A 71 -12.19 2.45 -15.03
CA TYR A 71 -13.65 2.45 -15.09
C TYR A 71 -14.17 1.98 -16.45
N THR A 72 -13.51 2.36 -17.54
CA THR A 72 -13.85 1.87 -18.88
C THR A 72 -13.60 0.37 -19.02
N SER A 73 -12.44 -0.12 -18.55
CA SER A 73 -12.13 -1.56 -18.52
C SER A 73 -13.15 -2.35 -17.69
N ALA A 74 -13.51 -1.84 -16.51
CA ALA A 74 -14.50 -2.45 -15.63
C ALA A 74 -15.86 -2.62 -16.31
N ARG A 75 -16.39 -1.53 -16.91
CA ARG A 75 -17.68 -1.57 -17.62
C ARG A 75 -17.65 -2.49 -18.83
N GLN A 76 -16.55 -2.54 -19.58
CA GLN A 76 -16.40 -3.46 -20.72
C GLN A 76 -16.45 -4.93 -20.26
N LYS A 77 -15.76 -5.27 -19.16
CA LYS A 77 -15.78 -6.62 -18.59
C LYS A 77 -17.15 -7.02 -18.09
N ILE A 78 -17.85 -6.13 -17.39
CA ILE A 78 -19.23 -6.36 -16.92
C ILE A 78 -20.17 -6.54 -18.11
N ALA A 79 -20.09 -5.67 -19.11
CA ALA A 79 -20.90 -5.79 -20.32
C ALA A 79 -20.66 -7.12 -21.05
N LYS A 80 -19.40 -7.53 -21.19
CA LYS A 80 -19.06 -8.83 -21.79
C LYS A 80 -19.66 -9.98 -20.99
N ALA A 81 -19.61 -9.94 -19.66
CA ALA A 81 -20.20 -10.98 -18.82
C ALA A 81 -21.71 -11.11 -19.02
N PHE A 82 -22.43 -9.99 -19.13
CA PHE A 82 -23.86 -10.00 -19.39
C PHE A 82 -24.21 -10.49 -20.80
N VAL A 83 -23.43 -10.13 -21.81
CA VAL A 83 -23.67 -10.55 -23.20
C VAL A 83 -23.34 -12.03 -23.42
N CYS A 84 -22.24 -12.52 -22.86
CA CYS A 84 -21.77 -13.89 -23.05
C CYS A 84 -22.39 -14.89 -22.06
N GLY A 85 -23.14 -14.42 -21.05
CA GLY A 85 -23.59 -15.27 -19.96
C GLY A 85 -22.43 -15.89 -19.19
N ALA A 86 -21.38 -15.12 -18.94
CA ALA A 86 -20.17 -15.56 -18.26
C ALA A 86 -20.23 -15.24 -16.75
N ALA A 87 -19.58 -16.06 -15.93
CA ALA A 87 -19.39 -15.74 -14.52
C ALA A 87 -18.41 -14.56 -14.36
N ILE A 88 -18.62 -13.74 -13.33
CA ILE A 88 -17.67 -12.69 -12.93
C ILE A 88 -16.97 -13.16 -11.66
N MET A 89 -15.65 -13.19 -11.66
CA MET A 89 -14.84 -13.36 -10.45
C MET A 89 -14.14 -12.04 -10.14
N ILE A 90 -14.21 -11.60 -8.89
CA ILE A 90 -13.56 -10.38 -8.41
C ILE A 90 -12.25 -10.77 -7.71
N GLU A 91 -11.14 -10.66 -8.43
CA GLU A 91 -9.82 -11.00 -7.92
C GLU A 91 -8.70 -10.33 -8.71
N GLY A 92 -7.52 -10.22 -8.09
CA GLY A 92 -6.31 -9.71 -8.73
C GLY A 92 -6.30 -8.19 -8.94
N GLY A 93 -5.40 -7.75 -9.82
CA GLY A 93 -5.04 -6.34 -9.98
C GLY A 93 -3.90 -5.89 -9.06
N VAL A 94 -3.52 -4.62 -9.18
CA VAL A 94 -2.53 -3.97 -8.31
C VAL A 94 -3.27 -3.10 -7.31
N SER A 95 -3.88 -3.71 -6.30
CA SER A 95 -4.77 -3.01 -5.39
C SER A 95 -4.47 -3.31 -3.92
N TYR A 96 -4.83 -2.37 -3.06
CA TYR A 96 -4.71 -2.50 -1.62
C TYR A 96 -5.97 -2.06 -0.91
N THR A 97 -6.25 -2.64 0.25
CA THR A 97 -7.43 -2.26 1.05
C THR A 97 -7.03 -1.65 2.38
N ASN A 98 -7.85 -0.70 2.83
CA ASN A 98 -7.73 -0.12 4.17
C ASN A 98 -8.47 -0.94 5.24
N SER A 99 -9.20 -1.98 4.83
CA SER A 99 -10.45 -2.35 5.49
C SER A 99 -10.35 -3.63 6.33
N GLU A 100 -9.46 -4.55 5.96
CA GLU A 100 -9.35 -5.82 6.65
C GLU A 100 -8.05 -5.87 7.44
N TRP A 101 -8.19 -5.67 8.75
CA TRP A 101 -7.15 -6.02 9.68
C TRP A 101 -7.24 -7.51 9.99
N PHE A 102 -6.07 -8.12 10.12
CA PHE A 102 -5.90 -9.53 10.38
C PHE A 102 -5.29 -9.72 11.77
N ARG A 103 -5.73 -10.77 12.46
CA ARG A 103 -5.11 -11.27 13.69
C ARG A 103 -4.59 -12.67 13.42
N CYS A 104 -3.31 -12.90 13.69
CA CYS A 104 -2.76 -14.26 13.67
C CYS A 104 -3.30 -15.03 14.88
N GLY A 105 -3.90 -16.21 14.67
CA GLY A 105 -4.34 -17.09 15.74
C GLY A 105 -3.18 -17.71 16.53
N SER A 106 -2.01 -17.86 15.89
CA SER A 106 -0.82 -18.46 16.53
C SER A 106 -0.05 -17.50 17.43
N CYS A 107 0.26 -16.27 16.99
CA CYS A 107 1.04 -15.31 17.79
C CYS A 107 0.23 -14.08 18.24
N GLY A 108 -1.03 -13.95 17.83
CA GLY A 108 -1.87 -12.79 18.18
C GLY A 108 -1.53 -11.49 17.44
N PHE A 109 -0.51 -11.48 16.57
CA PHE A 109 -0.06 -10.28 15.89
C PHE A 109 -1.14 -9.70 14.97
N LEU A 110 -1.25 -8.38 14.99
CA LEU A 110 -2.25 -7.62 14.24
C LEU A 110 -1.60 -6.95 13.04
N PHE A 111 -2.14 -7.15 11.84
CA PHE A 111 -1.58 -6.57 10.63
C PHE A 111 -2.63 -6.32 9.57
N ASN A 112 -2.44 -5.28 8.75
CA ASN A 112 -3.05 -5.22 7.42
C ASN A 112 -1.94 -5.52 6.40
N ASN A 113 -2.23 -6.35 5.41
CA ASN A 113 -1.23 -6.69 4.40
C ASN A 113 -1.70 -6.19 3.04
N ILE A 114 -0.84 -5.40 2.42
CA ILE A 114 -0.93 -5.01 1.02
C ILE A 114 0.20 -5.76 0.35
N ASN A 115 -0.01 -7.03 0.01
CA ASN A 115 0.88 -7.62 -0.99
C ASN A 115 0.22 -7.39 -2.35
N PRO A 116 0.68 -6.41 -3.15
CA PRO A 116 0.19 -6.25 -4.51
C PRO A 116 0.79 -7.40 -5.31
N ALA A 117 -0.08 -8.30 -5.77
CA ALA A 117 0.25 -9.52 -6.51
C ALA A 117 0.72 -10.71 -5.65
N LEU A 118 -0.20 -11.26 -4.85
CA LEU A 118 -0.25 -12.72 -4.73
C LEU A 118 -1.55 -13.23 -5.33
N LYS A 119 -1.39 -13.85 -6.50
CA LYS A 119 -2.21 -14.98 -6.93
C LYS A 119 -2.44 -15.86 -5.69
N ILE A 120 -3.70 -16.10 -5.36
CA ILE A 120 -4.15 -17.08 -4.36
C ILE A 120 -3.91 -16.61 -2.92
N ARG A 121 -5.03 -16.31 -2.24
CA ARG A 121 -5.38 -16.30 -0.80
C ARG A 121 -4.41 -16.94 0.23
N LYS A 122 -3.10 -16.72 0.18
CA LYS A 122 -2.16 -17.19 1.21
C LYS A 122 -1.61 -16.01 1.98
N THR A 123 -2.48 -15.43 2.82
CA THR A 123 -2.08 -14.46 3.83
C THR A 123 -1.35 -15.21 4.94
N VAL A 124 -0.08 -14.88 5.17
CA VAL A 124 0.71 -15.40 6.28
C VAL A 124 1.01 -14.28 7.27
N CYS A 125 1.17 -14.64 8.55
CA CYS A 125 1.56 -13.70 9.57
C CYS A 125 2.97 -13.14 9.28
N PRO A 126 3.20 -11.82 9.30
CA PRO A 126 4.51 -11.24 9.03
C PRO A 126 5.55 -11.53 10.12
N VAL A 127 5.09 -11.95 11.31
CA VAL A 127 5.96 -12.25 12.46
C VAL A 127 6.33 -13.73 12.53
N CYS A 128 5.33 -14.62 12.47
CA CYS A 128 5.54 -16.05 12.70
C CYS A 128 5.31 -16.93 11.47
N LEU A 129 4.96 -16.33 10.33
CA LEU A 129 4.67 -17.02 9.06
C LEU A 129 3.50 -18.02 9.12
N SER A 130 2.72 -18.03 10.21
CA SER A 130 1.52 -18.86 10.33
C SER A 130 0.46 -18.48 9.31
N GLU A 131 -0.23 -19.50 8.79
CA GLU A 131 -1.40 -19.39 7.91
C GLU A 131 -2.72 -19.25 8.68
N ASP A 132 -2.67 -19.37 10.01
CA ASP A 132 -3.83 -19.24 10.90
C ASP A 132 -4.18 -17.75 11.09
N ILE A 133 -4.96 -17.21 10.17
CA ILE A 133 -5.30 -15.79 10.07
C ILE A 133 -6.81 -15.58 10.18
N HIS A 134 -7.23 -14.73 11.12
CA HIS A 134 -8.62 -14.32 11.30
C HIS A 134 -8.80 -12.84 10.96
N THR A 135 -9.96 -12.46 10.41
CA THR A 135 -10.37 -11.06 10.28
C THR A 135 -10.66 -10.46 11.65
N SER A 136 -10.24 -9.21 11.87
CA SER A 136 -10.33 -8.52 13.15
C SER A 136 -10.81 -7.09 12.96
N ASN A 137 -11.82 -6.68 13.72
CA ASN A 137 -12.13 -5.26 13.89
C ASN A 137 -11.18 -4.71 14.94
N ILE A 138 -10.10 -4.06 14.50
CA ILE A 138 -9.13 -3.53 15.45
C ILE A 138 -9.66 -2.26 16.12
N ASN A 139 -9.59 -2.27 17.45
CA ASN A 139 -9.73 -1.08 18.27
C ASN A 139 -8.45 -0.94 19.12
N ILE A 140 -7.35 -0.47 18.52
CA ILE A 140 -6.12 -0.21 19.28
C ILE A 140 -6.45 0.93 20.24
N ASN A 141 -6.37 0.66 21.55
CA ASN A 141 -6.49 1.72 22.53
C ASN A 141 -5.34 2.72 22.32
N LYS A 142 -5.68 3.94 21.86
CA LYS A 142 -4.71 5.00 21.57
C LYS A 142 -3.80 5.29 22.76
N ASN A 143 -4.29 5.09 23.99
CA ASN A 143 -3.52 5.30 25.22
C ASN A 143 -2.37 4.29 25.42
N LYS A 144 -2.40 3.15 24.72
CA LYS A 144 -1.31 2.15 24.77
C LYS A 144 -0.20 2.44 23.74
N ILE A 145 -0.46 3.33 22.77
CA ILE A 145 0.48 3.65 21.70
C ILE A 145 1.52 4.64 22.24
N MET A 146 2.80 4.30 22.06
CA MET A 146 3.91 5.21 22.31
C MET A 146 4.27 5.99 21.05
N MET A 147 4.45 5.27 19.93
CA MET A 147 4.89 5.88 18.68
C MET A 147 4.53 5.04 17.46
N LYS A 148 4.70 5.63 16.28
CA LYS A 148 4.68 4.91 15.01
C LYS A 148 5.99 5.09 14.23
N ILE A 149 6.44 4.00 13.61
CA ILE A 149 7.68 3.92 12.85
C ILE A 149 7.35 3.61 11.38
N ALA A 150 7.80 4.44 10.44
CA ALA A 150 7.68 4.20 9.01
C ALA A 150 8.95 3.57 8.43
N ILE A 151 8.79 2.58 7.55
CA ILE A 151 9.89 1.83 6.96
C ILE A 151 9.64 1.69 5.45
N PRO A 152 10.44 2.35 4.58
CA PRO A 152 10.38 2.15 3.14
C PRO A 152 10.70 0.69 2.82
N THR A 153 9.82 0.01 2.11
CA THR A 153 9.87 -1.45 1.94
C THR A 153 9.70 -1.84 0.47
N ARG A 154 10.44 -2.89 0.10
CA ARG A 154 10.33 -3.62 -1.16
C ARG A 154 10.49 -5.09 -0.83
N ASP A 155 9.65 -5.97 -1.37
CA ASP A 155 9.76 -7.42 -1.15
C ASP A 155 9.86 -7.84 0.34
N ASN A 156 9.18 -7.13 1.26
CA ASN A 156 9.25 -7.31 2.72
C ASN A 156 10.64 -7.08 3.37
N VAL A 157 11.54 -6.38 2.69
CA VAL A 157 12.82 -5.90 3.24
C VAL A 157 12.93 -4.38 3.13
N ILE A 158 13.78 -3.79 3.96
CA ILE A 158 14.01 -2.34 3.92
C ILE A 158 14.59 -1.96 2.56
N ASP A 159 13.94 -1.03 1.86
CA ASP A 159 14.44 -0.52 0.60
C ASP A 159 15.61 0.44 0.84
N ASN A 160 16.68 0.25 0.07
CA ASN A 160 17.85 1.11 0.09
C ASN A 160 17.57 2.48 -0.54
N HIS A 161 16.50 2.64 -1.31
CA HIS A 161 16.17 3.88 -2.00
C HIS A 161 14.82 4.43 -1.56
N PHE A 162 14.83 5.34 -0.58
CA PHE A 162 13.63 6.00 -0.05
C PHE A 162 12.70 6.54 -1.16
N GLY A 163 13.25 7.20 -2.18
CA GLY A 163 12.47 7.87 -3.24
C GLY A 163 11.76 6.96 -4.24
N HIS A 164 11.98 5.64 -4.17
CA HIS A 164 11.44 4.67 -5.13
C HIS A 164 10.89 3.38 -4.50
N CYS A 165 10.70 3.34 -3.18
CA CYS A 165 10.13 2.17 -2.51
C CYS A 165 8.75 1.80 -3.05
N GLU A 166 8.38 0.53 -2.90
CA GLU A 166 7.07 0.06 -3.37
C GLU A 166 5.96 0.52 -2.42
N TYR A 167 6.25 0.49 -1.13
CA TYR A 167 5.35 0.90 -0.07
C TYR A 167 6.11 1.26 1.21
N TYR A 168 5.43 1.92 2.14
CA TYR A 168 5.88 2.17 3.50
C TYR A 168 5.17 1.20 4.44
N THR A 169 5.94 0.44 5.22
CA THR A 169 5.42 -0.34 6.33
C THR A 169 5.46 0.54 7.59
N ILE A 170 4.31 0.75 8.22
CA ILE A 170 4.15 1.52 9.44
C ILE A 170 3.93 0.55 10.60
N LEU A 171 4.81 0.61 11.59
CA LEU A 171 4.71 -0.16 12.81
C LEU A 171 4.12 0.70 13.92
N THR A 172 3.11 0.20 14.61
CA THR A 172 2.58 0.81 15.83
C THR A 172 3.25 0.17 17.03
N VAL A 173 3.90 0.98 17.87
CA VAL A 173 4.67 0.51 19.02
C VAL A 173 3.98 0.92 20.31
N GLY A 174 3.89 -0.03 21.25
CA GLY A 174 3.34 0.18 22.58
C GLY A 174 4.30 0.85 23.55
N GLN A 175 3.78 1.29 24.69
CA GLN A 175 4.57 1.86 25.80
C GLN A 175 5.62 0.90 26.39
N ASP A 176 5.47 -0.40 26.14
CA ASP A 176 6.37 -1.47 26.55
C ASP A 176 7.45 -1.78 25.48
N ASN A 177 7.63 -0.90 24.50
CA ASN A 177 8.49 -1.11 23.33
C ASN A 177 8.13 -2.35 22.49
N GLN A 178 6.92 -2.90 22.65
CA GLN A 178 6.46 -4.01 21.81
C GLN A 178 5.78 -3.48 20.54
N ILE A 179 6.04 -4.14 19.41
CA ILE A 179 5.33 -3.84 18.16
C ILE A 179 3.92 -4.45 18.26
N LEU A 180 2.91 -3.58 18.35
CA LEU A 180 1.51 -3.97 18.53
C LEU A 180 0.86 -4.38 17.20
N SER A 181 1.20 -3.67 16.13
CA SER A 181 0.64 -3.93 14.80
C SER A 181 1.49 -3.36 13.67
N SER A 182 1.24 -3.84 12.44
CA SER A 182 1.80 -3.26 11.22
C SER A 182 0.71 -2.88 10.22
N GLU A 183 0.83 -1.72 9.59
CA GLU A 183 0.03 -1.29 8.44
C GLU A 183 0.93 -0.94 7.25
N THR A 184 0.41 -1.01 6.02
CA THR A 184 1.17 -0.66 4.81
C THR A 184 0.52 0.50 4.06
N ILE A 185 1.31 1.38 3.45
CA ILE A 185 0.86 2.51 2.63
C ILE A 185 1.64 2.48 1.30
N PRO A 186 1.00 2.61 0.12
CA PRO A 186 1.74 2.68 -1.14
C PRO A 186 2.63 3.92 -1.20
N SER A 187 3.76 3.84 -1.90
CA SER A 187 4.54 5.04 -2.18
C SER A 187 3.82 5.93 -3.21
N PRO A 188 3.62 7.24 -2.95
CA PRO A 188 3.04 8.17 -3.92
C PRO A 188 3.94 8.33 -5.15
N GLN A 189 3.35 8.80 -6.26
CA GLN A 189 4.08 8.98 -7.52
C GLN A 189 5.06 10.17 -7.44
N GLY A 190 6.33 9.90 -7.76
CA GLY A 190 7.39 10.91 -7.86
C GLY A 190 8.52 10.67 -6.86
N CYS A 191 9.67 11.31 -7.08
CA CYS A 191 10.76 11.32 -6.09
C CYS A 191 10.21 11.84 -4.76
N GLY A 192 10.57 11.20 -3.63
CA GLY A 192 10.08 11.51 -2.28
C GLY A 192 10.17 13.00 -1.87
N CYS A 193 10.95 13.81 -2.58
CA CYS A 193 11.05 15.26 -2.41
C CYS A 193 9.89 16.07 -3.03
N LYS A 194 9.09 15.49 -3.94
CA LYS A 194 7.96 16.14 -4.62
C LYS A 194 6.59 15.57 -4.25
N SER A 195 6.56 14.51 -3.44
CA SER A 195 5.35 13.88 -2.95
C SER A 195 4.97 14.42 -1.56
N ASN A 196 3.66 14.56 -1.27
CA ASN A 196 3.14 14.91 0.05
C ASN A 196 3.23 13.78 1.10
N ILE A 197 4.16 12.83 0.91
CA ILE A 197 4.25 11.64 1.77
C ILE A 197 4.60 12.00 3.21
N ALA A 198 5.43 13.02 3.43
CA ALA A 198 5.83 13.43 4.76
C ALA A 198 4.61 13.95 5.56
N GLY A 199 3.74 14.73 4.95
CA GLY A 199 2.50 15.19 5.57
C GLY A 199 1.48 14.06 5.81
N GLU A 200 1.38 13.08 4.89
CA GLU A 200 0.55 11.90 5.11
C GLU A 200 1.04 11.05 6.30
N LEU A 201 2.35 10.82 6.39
CA LEU A 201 2.97 10.07 7.49
C LEU A 201 2.81 10.81 8.83
N GLU A 202 3.03 12.12 8.86
CA GLU A 202 2.80 12.96 10.05
C GLU A 202 1.33 12.91 10.47
N GLY A 203 0.39 13.04 9.53
CA GLY A 203 -1.05 12.93 9.79
C GLY A 203 -1.47 11.56 10.34
N MET A 204 -0.71 10.50 10.05
CA MET A 204 -0.91 9.17 10.61
C MET A 204 -0.27 8.97 12.00
N GLY A 205 0.47 9.97 12.49
CA GLY A 205 1.17 9.96 13.79
C GLY A 205 2.54 9.29 13.74
N VAL A 206 3.14 9.16 12.56
CA VAL A 206 4.52 8.66 12.42
C VAL A 206 5.49 9.68 13.00
N SER A 207 6.36 9.22 13.88
CA SER A 207 7.38 10.07 14.52
C SER A 207 8.81 9.65 14.16
N VAL A 208 9.00 8.44 13.62
CA VAL A 208 10.31 7.91 13.23
C VAL A 208 10.23 7.26 11.85
N MET A 209 11.28 7.43 11.06
CA MET A 209 11.49 6.69 9.82
C MET A 209 12.83 5.94 9.86
N LEU A 210 12.80 4.63 9.58
CA LEU A 210 13.99 3.80 9.43
C LEU A 210 14.18 3.49 7.94
N ALA A 211 15.20 4.09 7.33
CA ALA A 211 15.46 3.98 5.90
C ALA A 211 16.87 3.48 5.61
N GLY A 212 17.07 2.91 4.43
CA GLY A 212 18.41 2.61 3.91
C GLY A 212 19.16 3.90 3.56
N ASN A 213 19.23 4.26 2.28
CA ASN A 213 19.83 5.52 1.86
C ASN A 213 18.77 6.58 1.56
N MET A 214 19.08 7.83 1.94
CA MET A 214 18.21 8.98 1.73
C MET A 214 19.04 10.21 1.33
N GLY A 215 18.57 10.95 0.33
CA GLY A 215 19.15 12.23 -0.05
C GLY A 215 18.81 13.36 0.93
N GLN A 216 19.63 14.40 0.97
CA GLN A 216 19.47 15.51 1.93
C GLN A 216 18.11 16.25 1.78
N GLY A 217 17.61 16.38 0.55
CA GLY A 217 16.31 17.01 0.31
C GLY A 217 15.14 16.27 0.99
N ALA A 218 15.12 14.94 0.89
CA ALA A 218 14.10 14.11 1.53
C ALA A 218 14.21 14.14 3.06
N LEU A 219 15.46 14.11 3.57
CA LEU A 219 15.73 14.23 5.01
C LEU A 219 15.18 15.54 5.57
N ASN A 220 15.41 16.65 4.87
CA ASN A 220 14.93 17.97 5.29
C ASN A 220 13.40 18.03 5.32
N VAL A 221 12.73 17.48 4.30
CA VAL A 221 11.27 17.44 4.22
C VAL A 221 10.68 16.62 5.38
N LEU A 222 11.19 15.42 5.64
CA LEU A 222 10.70 14.58 6.75
C LEU A 222 10.96 15.21 8.12
N THR A 223 12.13 15.82 8.30
CA THR A 223 12.47 16.50 9.56
C THR A 223 11.56 17.70 9.81
N ALA A 224 11.18 18.44 8.75
CA ALA A 224 10.22 19.54 8.85
C ALA A 224 8.80 19.09 9.25
N HIS A 225 8.46 17.82 9.01
CA HIS A 225 7.22 17.17 9.43
C HIS A 225 7.39 16.37 10.74
N HIS A 226 8.36 16.75 11.58
CA HIS A 226 8.61 16.13 12.89
C HIS A 226 8.90 14.62 12.87
N ILE A 227 9.35 14.09 11.72
CA ILE A 227 9.73 12.69 11.56
C ILE A 227 11.25 12.57 11.74
N LYS A 228 11.67 11.91 12.81
CA LYS A 228 13.08 11.57 13.04
C LYS A 228 13.51 10.48 12.07
N VAL A 229 14.52 10.74 11.25
CA VAL A 229 15.02 9.77 10.26
C VAL A 229 16.30 9.10 10.77
N ILE A 230 16.37 7.77 10.64
CA ILE A 230 17.56 6.95 10.86
C ILE A 230 17.93 6.31 9.53
N ARG A 231 19.12 6.61 9.02
CA ARG A 231 19.64 6.07 7.75
C ARG A 231 20.61 4.93 7.99
N GLY A 232 20.85 4.12 6.95
CA GLY A 232 21.74 2.97 6.99
C GLY A 232 21.08 1.68 7.47
N CYS A 233 19.75 1.66 7.53
CA CYS A 233 19.00 0.46 7.88
C CYS A 233 18.94 -0.51 6.69
N SER A 234 19.15 -1.80 6.92
CA SER A 234 19.00 -2.83 5.90
C SER A 234 18.56 -4.16 6.52
N GLY A 235 17.96 -5.04 5.72
CA GLY A 235 17.50 -6.36 6.16
C GLY A 235 16.02 -6.42 6.52
N ASN A 236 15.68 -7.31 7.47
CA ASN A 236 14.29 -7.59 7.86
C ASN A 236 13.69 -6.44 8.70
N ILE A 237 12.46 -6.05 8.34
CA ILE A 237 11.72 -4.92 8.93
C ILE A 237 11.60 -5.05 10.46
N LEU A 238 11.17 -6.21 10.97
CA LEU A 238 10.92 -6.41 12.39
C LEU A 238 12.20 -6.42 13.20
N ASN A 239 13.26 -7.03 12.67
CA ASN A 239 14.56 -7.08 13.34
C ASN A 239 15.13 -5.67 13.51
N VAL A 240 15.14 -4.87 12.44
CA VAL A 240 15.63 -3.49 12.48
C VAL A 240 14.79 -2.62 13.39
N ALA A 241 13.47 -2.74 13.36
CA ALA A 241 12.60 -2.02 14.28
C ALA A 241 12.87 -2.39 15.75
N THR A 242 13.09 -3.67 16.02
CA THR A 242 13.44 -4.17 17.36
C THR A 242 14.80 -3.67 17.82
N ASP A 243 15.80 -3.67 16.94
CA ASP A 243 17.14 -3.16 17.25
C ASP A 243 17.13 -1.64 17.47
N TYR A 244 16.31 -0.89 16.72
CA TYR A 244 16.07 0.53 16.98
C TYR A 244 15.43 0.76 18.36
N LEU A 245 14.37 0.01 18.70
CA LEU A 245 13.68 0.13 19.98
C LEU A 245 14.57 -0.26 21.17
N ASN A 246 15.54 -1.14 20.95
CA ASN A 246 16.57 -1.51 21.93
C ASN A 246 17.76 -0.53 21.96
N GLY A 247 17.74 0.55 21.17
CA GLY A 247 18.79 1.57 21.14
C GLY A 247 20.10 1.14 20.47
N LYS A 248 20.10 0.05 19.70
CA LYS A 248 21.31 -0.46 19.01
C LYS A 248 21.62 0.24 17.69
N ILE A 249 20.64 0.93 17.11
CA ILE A 249 20.77 1.61 15.81
C ILE A 249 20.86 3.13 16.05
N ALA A 250 21.93 3.74 15.56
CA ALA A 250 22.11 5.18 15.47
C ALA A 250 22.09 5.63 14.00
N ASP A 251 21.79 6.92 13.73
CA ASP A 251 21.81 7.44 12.36
C ASP A 251 23.23 7.36 11.78
N SER A 252 23.38 6.59 10.69
CA SER A 252 24.67 6.40 10.03
C SER A 252 25.19 7.65 9.32
N GLY A 253 24.36 8.66 9.08
CA GLY A 253 24.77 9.89 8.41
C GLY A 253 24.89 9.78 6.88
N ILE A 254 24.72 8.58 6.31
CA ILE A 254 24.99 8.32 4.88
C ILE A 254 23.97 9.05 4.00
N GLY A 255 24.42 10.07 3.27
CA GLY A 255 23.67 10.74 2.22
C GLY A 255 24.02 10.17 0.85
N CYS A 256 23.05 9.99 -0.05
CA CYS A 256 23.34 9.63 -1.44
C CYS A 256 24.11 10.76 -2.14
N SER A 257 25.38 10.51 -2.49
CA SER A 257 26.23 11.39 -3.30
C SER A 257 26.15 11.03 -4.79
N SER A 258 24.95 10.95 -5.35
CA SER A 258 24.79 10.63 -6.78
C SER A 258 23.56 11.34 -7.35
N HIS A 259 23.76 12.51 -7.96
CA HIS A 259 23.47 12.77 -9.38
C HIS A 259 23.80 14.22 -9.74
N GLU A 260 24.63 14.33 -10.77
CA GLU A 260 25.17 15.54 -11.36
C GLU A 260 24.08 16.43 -12.00
N HIS A 261 24.43 17.71 -12.10
CA HIS A 261 23.71 18.78 -12.76
C HIS A 261 23.13 18.38 -14.13
N HIS A 262 21.81 18.30 -14.25
CA HIS A 262 21.16 18.61 -15.52
C HIS A 262 20.86 20.11 -15.55
N GLN A 263 21.69 20.84 -16.31
CA GLN A 263 21.40 22.19 -16.78
C GLN A 263 20.09 22.17 -17.56
N CYS A 264 19.05 22.79 -17.01
CA CYS A 264 17.91 23.23 -17.82
C CYS A 264 18.39 24.42 -18.66
N HIS A 265 18.60 24.20 -19.96
CA HIS A 265 18.66 25.29 -20.92
C HIS A 265 17.25 25.88 -21.05
N SER A 266 17.10 27.11 -20.56
CA SER A 266 15.98 27.98 -20.86
C SER A 266 16.01 28.32 -22.35
N HIS A 267 14.99 27.87 -23.10
CA HIS A 267 14.62 28.55 -24.34
C HIS A 267 13.60 29.62 -23.99
N ASN A 268 14.06 30.86 -23.94
CA ASN A 268 13.22 32.02 -24.21
C ASN A 268 13.27 32.27 -25.72
N GLU A 269 12.08 32.46 -26.29
CA GLU A 269 11.72 33.18 -27.54
C GLU A 269 12.53 32.89 -28.82
#